data_AF-C3Y702-F1
#
_entry.id   AF-C3Y702-F1
#
_cell.length_a   1.000
_cell.length_b   1.000
_cell.length_c   1.000
_cell.angle_alpha   90.00
_cell.angle_beta   90.00
_cell.angle_gamma   90.00
#
_symmetry.space_group_name_H-M   'P 1'
#
loop_
_entity.id
_entity.type
_entity.pdbx_description
1 polymer ?
#
loop_
_entity_poly.entity_id
_entity_poly.type
_entity_poly.pdbx_seq_one_letter_code
_entity_poly.pdbx_strand_id
1 'polypeptide(L)'
;MADSRATSRVVYILLVNLLLCLHIRGKRTLKFVSLKTHNRTLPVWATPEVYDKLTEFRNFDLRADFSDRARNKLHGGPLLGAIVNNMTQAIEGTLPDRRLKLVMYSAHDATVASLLSALGTFNYIHPSYCACVMVELHQEDSGEFVTEVWYRNDSGHDPYLLTVPGCPNPCSYQQFLNVTKDSIVTGREKECELRIVDMLTRRTSIIVVGVVLVIILFVVVVIWIYVRRSRRSHQHSQNLISEENISLTSTNDDENEAETL
;
A
#
# COMPACT_ATOMS: atom_id res chain seq x y z
N MET A 1 -17.94 32.41 -5.70
CA MET A 1 -18.70 31.78 -4.61
C MET A 1 -17.86 31.96 -3.36
N ALA A 2 -18.07 33.06 -2.64
CA ALA A 2 -17.43 33.34 -1.36
C ALA A 2 -18.56 33.82 -0.46
N ASP A 3 -19.01 32.97 0.44
CA ASP A 3 -19.90 33.39 1.52
C ASP A 3 -19.09 34.35 2.41
N SER A 4 -19.63 35.52 2.67
CA SER A 4 -18.92 36.65 3.30
C SER A 4 -18.77 36.50 4.82
N ARG A 5 -18.95 35.29 5.37
CA ARG A 5 -19.02 35.04 6.82
C ARG A 5 -17.91 34.16 7.38
N ALA A 6 -17.08 33.50 6.56
CA ALA A 6 -15.97 32.72 7.06
C ALA A 6 -14.71 32.97 6.23
N THR A 7 -13.57 33.20 6.91
CA THR A 7 -12.28 33.25 6.22
C THR A 7 -11.80 31.81 5.95
N SER A 8 -11.83 31.40 4.69
CA SER A 8 -11.29 30.10 4.27
C SER A 8 -9.80 30.03 4.62
N ARG A 9 -9.42 29.00 5.38
CA ARG A 9 -8.04 28.83 5.85
C ARG A 9 -7.22 27.95 4.93
N VAL A 10 -7.80 26.85 4.44
CA VAL A 10 -7.18 25.97 3.43
C VAL A 10 -8.27 25.35 2.55
N VAL A 11 -8.03 25.35 1.25
CA VAL A 11 -8.87 24.68 0.25
C VAL A 11 -8.09 23.51 -0.35
N TYR A 12 -8.69 22.33 -0.39
CA TYR A 12 -8.14 21.16 -1.09
C TYR A 12 -8.95 20.92 -2.34
N ILE A 13 -8.29 20.88 -3.50
CA ILE A 13 -8.95 20.70 -4.81
C ILE A 13 -8.42 19.40 -5.42
N LEU A 14 -9.26 18.38 -5.51
CA LEU A 14 -8.98 17.16 -6.25
C LEU A 14 -9.63 17.26 -7.63
N LEU A 15 -8.83 17.50 -8.66
CA LEU A 15 -9.28 17.69 -10.02
C LEU A 15 -9.03 16.44 -10.88
N VAL A 16 -10.05 15.98 -11.60
CA VAL A 16 -9.90 14.95 -12.63
C VAL A 16 -9.06 15.53 -13.77
N ASN A 17 -7.89 14.93 -13.94
CA ASN A 17 -6.87 15.31 -14.88
C ASN A 17 -7.31 14.95 -16.31
N LEU A 18 -7.26 15.92 -17.22
CA LEU A 18 -7.57 15.75 -18.64
C LEU A 18 -6.48 14.96 -19.40
N LEU A 19 -5.35 14.66 -18.74
CA LEU A 19 -4.11 14.15 -19.34
C LEU A 19 -4.17 12.71 -19.91
N LEU A 20 -5.34 12.09 -20.01
CA LEU A 20 -5.50 10.73 -20.52
C LEU A 20 -5.84 10.63 -22.01
N CYS A 21 -5.33 11.55 -22.83
CA CYS A 21 -5.21 11.30 -24.27
C CYS A 21 -4.00 10.43 -24.64
N LEU A 22 -3.06 10.15 -23.72
CA LEU A 22 -1.76 9.54 -24.09
C LEU A 22 -1.59 8.03 -23.81
N HIS A 23 -2.55 7.32 -23.19
CA HIS A 23 -2.43 5.86 -23.09
C HIS A 23 -3.74 5.08 -22.88
N ILE A 24 -4.76 5.29 -23.73
CA ILE A 24 -5.95 4.41 -23.77
C ILE A 24 -5.66 3.18 -24.64
N ARG A 25 -4.69 2.34 -24.26
CA ARG A 25 -4.58 0.98 -24.81
C ARG A 25 -5.37 0.04 -23.91
N GLY A 26 -6.63 -0.26 -24.28
CA GLY A 26 -7.39 -1.39 -23.69
C GLY A 26 -8.83 -1.11 -23.28
N LYS A 27 -9.20 0.13 -22.90
CA LYS A 27 -10.58 0.44 -22.47
C LYS A 27 -11.45 0.86 -23.65
N ARG A 28 -12.13 -0.11 -24.28
CA ARG A 28 -13.02 0.12 -25.44
C ARG A 28 -14.17 1.09 -25.14
N THR A 29 -14.75 1.05 -23.94
CA THR A 29 -15.85 1.95 -23.50
C THR A 29 -15.42 3.42 -23.45
N LEU A 30 -14.24 3.73 -22.92
CA LEU A 30 -13.68 5.09 -22.89
C LEU A 30 -13.47 5.67 -24.29
N LYS A 31 -13.20 4.82 -25.29
CA LYS A 31 -13.06 5.25 -26.68
C LYS A 31 -14.36 5.82 -27.24
N PHE A 32 -15.52 5.23 -26.93
CA PHE A 32 -16.81 5.70 -27.45
C PHE A 32 -17.22 7.04 -26.83
N VAL A 33 -17.06 7.18 -25.52
CA VAL A 33 -17.33 8.45 -24.82
C VAL A 33 -16.47 9.56 -25.40
N SER A 34 -15.17 9.31 -25.56
CA SER A 34 -14.24 10.26 -26.16
C SER A 34 -14.61 10.63 -27.60
N LEU A 35 -14.99 9.66 -28.44
CA LEU A 35 -15.42 9.96 -29.81
C LEU A 35 -16.66 10.85 -29.83
N LYS A 36 -17.66 10.57 -28.99
CA LYS A 36 -18.88 11.38 -28.89
C LYS A 36 -18.60 12.80 -28.39
N THR A 37 -17.77 12.95 -27.35
CA THR A 37 -17.43 14.29 -26.82
C THR A 37 -16.66 15.16 -27.81
N HIS A 38 -15.90 14.56 -28.73
CA HIS A 38 -15.13 15.28 -29.76
C HIS A 38 -15.85 15.34 -31.11
N ASN A 39 -17.17 15.14 -31.15
CA ASN A 39 -17.99 15.17 -32.37
C ASN A 39 -17.42 14.30 -33.50
N ARG A 40 -16.84 13.14 -33.15
CA ARG A 40 -16.34 12.17 -34.12
C ARG A 40 -17.42 11.18 -34.51
N THR A 41 -17.36 10.70 -35.75
CA THR A 41 -18.28 9.69 -36.27
C THR A 41 -18.15 8.40 -35.47
N LEU A 42 -19.27 7.94 -34.90
CA LEU A 42 -19.36 6.65 -34.25
C LEU A 42 -19.58 5.53 -35.29
N PRO A 43 -19.17 4.29 -35.01
CA PRO A 43 -19.52 3.16 -35.86
C PRO A 43 -21.04 2.99 -35.99
N VAL A 44 -21.50 2.49 -37.14
CA VAL A 44 -22.95 2.34 -37.44
C VAL A 44 -23.74 1.52 -36.42
N TRP A 45 -23.09 0.57 -35.75
CA TRP A 45 -23.71 -0.26 -34.73
C TRP A 45 -23.85 0.46 -33.38
N ALA A 46 -23.12 1.56 -33.15
CA ALA A 46 -23.16 2.34 -31.91
C ALA A 46 -24.31 3.35 -31.96
N THR A 47 -25.54 2.82 -32.06
CA THR A 47 -26.78 3.60 -32.00
C THR A 47 -26.90 4.32 -30.64
N PRO A 48 -27.76 5.34 -30.52
CA PRO A 48 -28.00 6.01 -29.24
C PRO A 48 -28.33 5.03 -28.10
N GLU A 49 -29.18 4.04 -28.36
CA GLU A 49 -29.53 3.00 -27.38
C GLU A 49 -28.31 2.17 -26.92
N VAL A 50 -27.45 1.78 -27.86
CA VAL A 50 -26.20 1.05 -27.54
C VAL A 50 -25.25 1.92 -26.73
N TYR A 51 -25.15 3.21 -27.08
CA TYR A 51 -24.33 4.16 -26.34
C TYR A 51 -24.79 4.34 -24.90
N ASP A 52 -26.09 4.42 -24.67
CA ASP A 52 -26.67 4.56 -23.33
C ASP A 52 -26.41 3.31 -22.49
N LYS A 53 -26.61 2.11 -23.06
CA LYS A 53 -26.24 0.83 -22.41
C LYS A 53 -24.75 0.75 -22.06
N LEU A 54 -23.87 1.20 -22.95
CA LEU A 54 -22.43 1.24 -22.68
C LEU A 54 -22.07 2.24 -21.57
N THR A 55 -22.83 3.34 -21.48
CA THR A 55 -22.66 4.34 -20.42
C THR A 55 -23.12 3.81 -19.07
N GLU A 56 -24.25 3.09 -19.04
CA GLU A 56 -24.72 2.38 -17.85
C GLU A 56 -23.69 1.33 -17.38
N PHE A 57 -23.17 0.51 -18.30
CA PHE A 57 -22.13 -0.45 -17.98
C PHE A 57 -20.86 0.21 -17.41
N ARG A 58 -20.47 1.37 -17.95
CA ARG A 58 -19.34 2.16 -17.42
C ARG A 58 -19.59 2.65 -15.99
N ASN A 59 -20.80 3.12 -15.70
CA ASN A 59 -21.16 3.53 -14.34
C ASN A 59 -21.19 2.33 -13.38
N PHE A 60 -21.70 1.18 -13.86
CA PHE A 60 -21.71 -0.06 -13.10
C PHE A 60 -20.29 -0.56 -12.78
N ASP A 61 -19.36 -0.54 -13.74
CA ASP A 61 -17.94 -0.92 -13.54
C ASP A 61 -17.33 -0.11 -12.39
N LEU A 62 -17.46 1.21 -12.45
CA LEU A 62 -16.93 2.11 -11.42
C LEU A 62 -17.65 1.92 -10.07
N ARG A 63 -18.98 1.73 -10.07
CA ARG A 63 -19.74 1.41 -8.86
C ARG A 63 -19.26 0.10 -8.24
N ALA A 64 -19.06 -0.94 -9.05
CA ALA A 64 -18.59 -2.24 -8.61
C ALA A 64 -17.20 -2.17 -7.99
N ASP A 65 -16.39 -1.15 -8.32
CA ASP A 65 -15.09 -0.83 -7.73
C ASP A 65 -15.15 0.08 -6.50
N PHE A 66 -16.21 0.87 -6.32
CA PHE A 66 -16.27 1.88 -5.25
C PHE A 66 -17.54 1.86 -4.39
N SER A 67 -18.29 0.76 -4.35
CA SER A 67 -19.48 0.63 -3.48
C SER A 67 -19.21 0.01 -2.10
N ASP A 68 -18.16 -0.80 -1.96
CA ASP A 68 -17.86 -1.51 -0.71
C ASP A 68 -17.03 -0.66 0.27
N ARG A 69 -17.49 -0.54 1.51
CA ARG A 69 -16.86 0.33 2.53
C ARG A 69 -15.44 -0.14 2.89
N ALA A 70 -15.22 -1.44 3.05
CA ALA A 70 -13.92 -1.97 3.45
C ALA A 70 -12.87 -1.76 2.34
N ARG A 71 -13.26 -2.00 1.08
CA ARG A 71 -12.41 -1.69 -0.07
C ARG A 71 -12.20 -0.19 -0.21
N ASN A 72 -13.24 0.63 -0.09
CA ASN A 72 -13.12 2.08 -0.22
C ASN A 72 -12.21 2.70 0.83
N LYS A 73 -12.19 2.15 2.05
CA LYS A 73 -11.20 2.51 3.07
C LYS A 73 -9.78 2.36 2.49
N LEU A 74 -9.45 1.22 1.91
CA LEU A 74 -8.11 0.96 1.33
C LEU A 74 -7.80 1.80 0.07
N HIS A 75 -8.83 2.19 -0.69
CA HIS A 75 -8.68 2.99 -1.92
C HIS A 75 -8.64 4.50 -1.66
N GLY A 76 -9.75 5.07 -1.16
CA GLY A 76 -9.91 6.51 -0.93
C GLY A 76 -9.40 6.98 0.43
N GLY A 77 -9.32 6.08 1.41
CA GLY A 77 -8.90 6.40 2.77
C GLY A 77 -7.50 7.00 2.91
N PRO A 78 -6.47 6.58 2.15
CA PRO A 78 -5.17 7.24 2.19
C PRO A 78 -5.23 8.73 1.78
N LEU A 79 -6.01 9.05 0.74
CA LEU A 79 -6.17 10.45 0.29
C LEU A 79 -6.99 11.26 1.30
N LEU A 80 -8.10 10.70 1.80
CA LEU A 80 -8.91 11.33 2.84
C LEU A 80 -8.08 11.59 4.10
N GLY A 81 -7.26 10.62 4.51
CA GLY A 81 -6.35 10.74 5.64
C GLY A 81 -5.30 11.83 5.45
N ALA A 82 -4.75 11.98 4.24
CA ALA A 82 -3.82 13.06 3.92
C ALA A 82 -4.49 14.45 3.99
N ILE A 83 -5.72 14.57 3.47
CA ILE A 83 -6.52 15.82 3.53
C ILE A 83 -6.81 16.18 5.00
N VAL A 84 -7.31 15.23 5.78
CA VAL A 84 -7.57 15.40 7.22
C VAL A 84 -6.32 15.78 7.99
N ASN A 85 -5.20 15.08 7.76
CA ASN A 85 -3.95 15.38 8.44
C ASN A 85 -3.43 16.80 8.12
N ASN A 86 -3.59 17.26 6.87
CA ASN A 86 -3.22 18.62 6.50
C ASN A 86 -4.17 19.66 7.11
N MET A 87 -5.47 19.38 7.20
CA MET A 87 -6.44 20.27 7.88
C MET A 87 -6.11 20.40 9.37
N THR A 88 -5.81 19.30 10.06
CA THR A 88 -5.38 19.30 11.47
C THR A 88 -4.13 20.16 11.65
N GLN A 89 -3.10 19.97 10.83
CA GLN A 89 -1.89 20.79 10.90
C GLN A 89 -2.15 22.28 10.61
N ALA A 90 -3.13 22.59 9.76
CA ALA A 90 -3.52 23.97 9.45
C ALA A 90 -4.19 24.66 10.66
N ILE A 91 -5.01 23.91 11.40
CA ILE A 91 -5.64 24.36 12.64
C ILE A 91 -4.58 24.60 13.72
N GLU A 92 -3.66 23.64 13.88
CA GLU A 92 -2.59 23.67 14.89
C GLU A 92 -1.45 24.64 14.56
N GLY A 93 -1.38 25.15 13.32
CA GLY A 93 -0.30 26.03 12.87
C GLY A 93 1.06 25.32 12.69
N THR A 94 1.01 23.99 12.52
CA THR A 94 2.16 23.08 12.36
C THR A 94 2.45 22.72 10.91
N LEU A 95 1.69 23.24 9.95
CA LEU A 95 1.99 23.10 8.52
C LEU A 95 3.42 23.57 8.20
N PRO A 96 4.18 22.83 7.35
CA PRO A 96 5.53 23.23 6.95
C PRO A 96 5.59 24.62 6.31
N ASP A 97 4.62 24.98 5.47
CA ASP A 97 4.43 26.35 4.97
C ASP A 97 3.11 26.91 5.53
N ARG A 98 3.22 27.86 6.46
CA ARG A 98 2.08 28.54 7.08
C ARG A 98 1.29 29.43 6.10
N ARG A 99 1.83 29.71 4.92
CA ARG A 99 1.14 30.46 3.85
C ARG A 99 0.35 29.55 2.92
N LEU A 100 0.42 28.22 3.10
CA LEU A 100 -0.32 27.28 2.29
C LEU A 100 -1.82 27.48 2.50
N LYS A 101 -2.50 27.98 1.46
CA LYS A 101 -3.96 28.18 1.43
C LYS A 101 -4.68 27.24 0.48
N LEU A 102 -3.94 26.57 -0.42
CA LEU A 102 -4.50 25.73 -1.47
C LEU A 102 -3.59 24.52 -1.70
N VAL A 103 -4.19 23.32 -1.72
CA VAL A 103 -3.53 22.09 -2.16
C VAL A 103 -4.31 21.51 -3.33
N MET A 104 -3.66 21.36 -4.48
CA MET A 104 -4.28 20.79 -5.67
C MET A 104 -3.73 19.39 -5.96
N TYR A 105 -4.63 18.42 -6.05
CA TYR A 105 -4.33 17.06 -6.49
C TYR A 105 -4.87 16.88 -7.91
N SER A 106 -4.00 16.47 -8.82
CA SER A 106 -4.38 16.21 -10.21
C SER A 106 -4.41 14.70 -10.44
N ALA A 107 -5.60 14.12 -10.60
CA ALA A 107 -5.79 12.67 -10.47
C ALA A 107 -6.78 12.10 -11.51
N HIS A 108 -7.23 10.85 -11.32
CA HIS A 108 -8.14 10.19 -12.26
C HIS A 108 -9.57 10.17 -11.75
N ASP A 109 -10.51 9.85 -12.64
CA ASP A 109 -11.92 9.57 -12.33
C ASP A 109 -12.09 8.60 -11.15
N ALA A 110 -11.32 7.51 -11.13
CA ALA A 110 -11.30 6.53 -10.06
C ALA A 110 -10.86 7.12 -8.71
N THR A 111 -9.98 8.13 -8.72
CA THR A 111 -9.54 8.81 -7.49
C THR A 111 -10.64 9.71 -6.92
N VAL A 112 -11.38 10.40 -7.80
CA VAL A 112 -12.54 11.20 -7.37
C VAL A 112 -13.64 10.28 -6.86
N ALA A 113 -13.95 9.21 -7.57
CA ALA A 113 -14.94 8.22 -7.13
C ALA A 113 -14.54 7.60 -5.79
N SER A 114 -13.27 7.20 -5.60
CA SER A 114 -12.81 6.63 -4.34
C SER A 114 -12.87 7.61 -3.17
N LEU A 115 -12.54 8.88 -3.38
CA LEU A 115 -12.66 9.92 -2.35
C LEU A 115 -14.13 10.18 -1.99
N LEU A 116 -14.99 10.38 -2.98
CA LEU A 116 -16.44 10.56 -2.76
C LEU A 116 -17.03 9.34 -2.03
N SER A 117 -16.57 8.14 -2.37
CA SER A 117 -17.01 6.91 -1.69
C SER A 117 -16.49 6.81 -0.26
N ALA A 118 -15.25 7.21 0.02
CA ALA A 118 -14.72 7.28 1.38
C ALA A 118 -15.48 8.31 2.24
N LEU A 119 -15.94 9.39 1.63
CA LEU A 119 -16.82 10.39 2.23
C LEU A 119 -18.29 9.96 2.31
N GLY A 120 -18.67 8.82 1.71
CA GLY A 120 -20.06 8.34 1.68
C GLY A 120 -21.00 9.15 0.78
N THR A 121 -20.46 9.94 -0.15
CA THR A 121 -21.22 10.88 -1.02
C THR A 121 -21.19 10.52 -2.50
N PHE A 122 -20.56 9.40 -2.87
CA PHE A 122 -20.50 8.95 -4.26
C PHE A 122 -21.89 8.54 -4.77
N ASN A 123 -22.33 9.18 -5.86
CA ASN A 123 -23.63 8.94 -6.48
C ASN A 123 -23.63 7.80 -7.51
N TYR A 124 -22.53 7.04 -7.61
CA TYR A 124 -22.34 5.93 -8.56
C TYR A 124 -22.38 6.33 -10.04
N ILE A 125 -22.31 7.62 -10.34
CA ILE A 125 -22.17 8.13 -11.69
C ILE A 125 -20.69 8.41 -11.91
N HIS A 126 -20.18 7.96 -13.05
CA HIS A 126 -18.79 8.17 -13.38
C HIS A 126 -18.46 9.67 -13.46
N PRO A 127 -17.41 10.16 -12.76
CA PRO A 127 -17.02 11.56 -12.81
C PRO A 127 -16.79 12.04 -14.25
N SER A 128 -17.27 13.24 -14.56
CA SER A 128 -17.09 13.90 -15.86
C SER A 128 -15.67 14.42 -16.02
N TYR A 129 -15.30 14.80 -17.23
CA TYR A 129 -14.01 15.45 -17.47
C TYR A 129 -13.91 16.75 -16.69
N CYS A 130 -12.76 16.99 -16.09
CA CYS A 130 -12.51 18.14 -15.21
C CYS A 130 -13.45 18.22 -14.00
N ALA A 131 -14.14 17.13 -13.65
CA ALA A 131 -14.85 17.08 -12.39
C ALA A 131 -13.88 17.30 -11.22
N CYS A 132 -14.37 17.92 -10.16
CA CYS A 132 -13.54 18.33 -9.06
C CYS A 132 -14.26 18.19 -7.72
N VAL A 133 -13.56 17.63 -6.73
CA VAL A 133 -14.00 17.65 -5.32
C VAL A 133 -13.20 18.70 -4.60
N MET A 134 -13.88 19.63 -3.94
CA MET A 134 -13.26 20.65 -3.11
C MET A 134 -13.61 20.36 -1.66
N VAL A 135 -12.61 20.22 -0.80
CA VAL A 135 -12.80 20.11 0.64
C VAL A 135 -12.24 21.40 1.24
N GLU A 136 -13.11 22.18 1.86
CA GLU A 136 -12.78 23.51 2.35
C GLU A 136 -12.79 23.50 3.88
N LEU A 137 -11.74 24.04 4.48
CA LEU A 137 -11.65 24.28 5.91
C LEU A 137 -11.80 25.78 6.16
N HIS A 138 -12.85 26.15 6.87
CA HIS A 138 -13.17 27.53 7.23
C HIS A 138 -13.00 27.73 8.74
N GLN A 139 -12.67 28.96 9.12
CA GLN A 139 -12.79 29.41 10.50
C GLN A 139 -13.93 30.42 10.58
N GLU A 140 -14.90 30.13 11.43
CA GLU A 140 -16.01 31.02 11.74
C GLU A 140 -15.58 32.14 12.68
N ASP A 141 -16.38 33.21 12.77
CA ASP A 141 -16.15 34.34 13.68
C ASP A 141 -16.11 33.92 15.16
N SER A 142 -16.77 32.80 15.51
CA SER A 142 -16.72 32.17 16.83
C SER A 142 -15.33 31.60 17.18
N GLY A 143 -14.46 31.46 16.18
CA GLY A 143 -13.18 30.75 16.27
C GLY A 143 -13.28 29.25 16.00
N GLU A 144 -14.50 28.71 15.86
CA GLU A 144 -14.72 27.30 15.50
C GLU A 144 -14.32 27.02 14.05
N PHE A 145 -13.93 25.78 13.80
CA PHE A 145 -13.54 25.31 12.47
C PHE A 145 -14.63 24.42 11.90
N VAL A 146 -15.01 24.72 10.67
CA VAL A 146 -16.01 23.96 9.91
C VAL A 146 -15.45 23.52 8.57
N THR A 147 -15.94 22.38 8.11
CA THR A 147 -15.58 21.76 6.84
C THR A 147 -16.78 21.77 5.91
N GLU A 148 -16.53 22.08 4.65
CA GLU A 148 -17.49 21.91 3.57
C GLU A 148 -16.91 21.03 2.47
N VAL A 149 -17.75 20.23 1.85
CA VAL A 149 -17.37 19.39 0.71
C VAL A 149 -18.22 19.80 -0.48
N TRP A 150 -17.57 20.22 -1.55
CA TRP A 150 -18.20 20.64 -2.78
C TRP A 150 -17.79 19.71 -3.93
N TYR A 151 -18.71 19.44 -4.84
CA TYR A 151 -18.43 18.66 -6.04
C TYR A 151 -18.90 19.41 -7.27
N ARG A 152 -17.97 19.67 -8.19
CA ARG A 152 -18.28 20.27 -9.48
C ARG A 152 -18.08 19.23 -10.56
N ASN A 153 -19.14 18.86 -11.25
CA ASN A 153 -19.10 17.94 -12.39
C ASN A 153 -19.73 18.53 -13.66
N ASP A 154 -20.18 19.77 -13.59
CA ASP A 154 -20.75 20.52 -14.71
C ASP A 154 -20.12 21.92 -14.73
N SER A 155 -19.72 22.38 -15.92
CA SER A 155 -19.17 23.73 -16.09
C SER A 155 -20.27 24.79 -16.17
N GLY A 156 -21.49 24.42 -16.56
CA GLY A 156 -22.66 25.30 -16.69
C GLY A 156 -23.43 25.53 -15.39
N HIS A 157 -23.07 24.83 -14.31
CA HIS A 157 -23.66 24.98 -12.99
C HIS A 157 -22.60 25.25 -11.92
N ASP A 158 -23.04 25.90 -10.84
CA ASP A 158 -22.24 26.06 -9.63
C ASP A 158 -21.95 24.70 -8.99
N PRO A 159 -20.85 24.56 -8.22
CA PRO A 159 -20.55 23.33 -7.48
C PRO A 159 -21.68 22.91 -6.55
N TYR A 160 -21.93 21.61 -6.46
CA TYR A 160 -22.91 21.01 -5.56
C TYR A 160 -22.31 20.88 -4.16
N LEU A 161 -22.98 21.43 -3.15
CA LEU A 161 -22.64 21.18 -1.75
C LEU A 161 -23.04 19.76 -1.38
N LEU A 162 -22.07 18.94 -0.99
CA LEU A 162 -22.29 17.55 -0.59
C LEU A 162 -22.57 17.47 0.92
N THR A 163 -23.52 16.62 1.30
CA THR A 163 -23.79 16.31 2.71
C THR A 163 -23.09 15.01 3.07
N VAL A 164 -22.05 15.07 3.91
CA VAL A 164 -21.39 13.87 4.43
C VAL A 164 -22.33 13.16 5.40
N PRO A 165 -22.63 11.86 5.22
CA PRO A 165 -23.54 11.15 6.10
C PRO A 165 -23.14 11.26 7.58
N GLY A 166 -24.08 11.67 8.43
CA GLY A 166 -23.82 11.90 9.85
C GLY A 166 -23.16 13.23 10.17
N CYS A 167 -22.93 14.12 9.20
CA CYS A 167 -22.51 15.49 9.44
C CYS A 167 -23.42 16.52 8.74
N PRO A 168 -23.97 17.50 9.48
CA PRO A 168 -24.72 18.60 8.87
C PRO A 168 -23.80 19.52 8.06
N ASN A 169 -24.39 20.39 7.23
CA ASN A 169 -23.68 21.43 6.51
C ASN A 169 -24.00 22.81 7.10
N PRO A 170 -22.99 23.64 7.45
CA PRO A 170 -21.57 23.32 7.49
C PRO A 170 -21.24 22.28 8.60
N CYS A 171 -20.21 21.47 8.37
CA CYS A 171 -19.85 20.34 9.25
C CYS A 171 -18.78 20.79 10.24
N SER A 172 -19.00 20.66 11.56
CA SER A 172 -17.92 20.97 12.51
C SER A 172 -16.71 20.06 12.25
N TYR A 173 -15.49 20.61 12.34
CA TYR A 173 -14.28 19.83 12.04
C TYR A 173 -14.18 18.57 12.91
N GLN A 174 -14.57 18.66 14.18
CA GLN A 174 -14.58 17.51 15.10
C GLN A 174 -15.58 16.43 14.67
N GLN A 175 -16.77 16.83 14.21
CA GLN A 175 -17.74 15.88 13.70
C GLN A 175 -17.29 15.27 12.37
N PHE A 176 -16.64 16.05 11.50
CA PHE A 176 -16.02 15.56 10.27
C PHE A 176 -15.00 14.45 10.56
N LEU A 177 -14.11 14.65 11.54
CA LEU A 177 -13.16 13.63 11.99
C LEU A 177 -13.87 12.37 12.48
N ASN A 178 -14.93 12.52 13.28
CA ASN A 178 -15.66 11.40 13.83
C ASN A 178 -16.34 10.55 12.74
N VAL A 179 -17.05 11.17 11.80
CA VAL A 179 -17.78 10.44 10.75
C VAL A 179 -16.86 9.81 9.70
N THR A 180 -15.66 10.37 9.50
CA THR A 180 -14.68 9.87 8.52
C THR A 180 -13.66 8.89 9.08
N LYS A 181 -13.58 8.73 10.41
CA LYS A 181 -12.58 7.92 11.12
C LYS A 181 -12.43 6.50 10.54
N ASP A 182 -13.54 5.81 10.31
CA ASP A 182 -13.53 4.44 9.81
C ASP A 182 -13.17 4.33 8.32
N SER A 183 -13.27 5.44 7.58
CA SER A 183 -12.91 5.51 6.17
C SER A 183 -11.43 5.81 5.95
N ILE A 184 -10.71 6.24 7.00
CA ILE A 184 -9.27 6.55 6.93
C ILE A 184 -8.45 5.32 7.31
N VAL A 185 -7.39 5.06 6.53
CA VAL A 185 -6.46 3.96 6.78
C VAL A 185 -5.36 4.44 7.71
N THR A 186 -5.17 3.77 8.85
CA THR A 186 -4.10 4.10 9.81
C THR A 186 -2.80 3.34 9.53
N GLY A 187 -2.85 2.24 8.76
CA GLY A 187 -1.68 1.46 8.39
C GLY A 187 -1.94 0.57 7.18
N ARG A 188 -1.74 1.12 5.98
CA ARG A 188 -2.13 0.46 4.71
C ARG A 188 -1.48 -0.90 4.51
N GLU A 189 -0.18 -1.01 4.80
CA GLU A 189 0.57 -2.25 4.62
C GLU A 189 -0.03 -3.37 5.48
N LYS A 190 -0.23 -3.10 6.77
CA LYS A 190 -0.83 -4.04 7.73
C LYS A 190 -2.27 -4.41 7.36
N GLU A 191 -3.07 -3.45 6.91
CA GLU A 191 -4.46 -3.72 6.51
C GLU A 191 -4.56 -4.48 5.17
N CYS A 192 -3.53 -4.41 4.32
CA CYS A 192 -3.45 -5.15 3.07
C CYS A 192 -2.69 -6.49 3.18
N GLU A 193 -2.20 -6.86 4.37
CA GLU A 193 -1.53 -8.14 4.59
C GLU A 193 -2.50 -9.31 4.33
N LEU A 194 -2.17 -10.10 3.30
CA LEU A 194 -2.91 -11.32 3.01
C LEU A 194 -2.48 -12.40 4.01
N ARG A 195 -3.41 -12.81 4.90
CA ARG A 195 -3.18 -13.87 5.89
C ARG A 195 -2.59 -15.16 5.30
N ILE A 196 -2.88 -15.45 4.02
CA ILE A 196 -2.33 -16.60 3.30
C ILE A 196 -0.83 -16.41 3.03
N VAL A 197 -0.41 -15.23 2.58
CA VAL A 197 1.01 -14.93 2.32
C VAL A 197 1.79 -14.97 3.62
N ASP A 198 1.25 -14.43 4.71
CA ASP A 198 1.88 -14.53 6.03
C ASP A 198 2.01 -15.98 6.51
N MET A 199 0.93 -16.77 6.35
CA MET A 199 0.95 -18.18 6.74
C MET A 199 1.96 -18.96 5.92
N LEU A 200 2.05 -18.72 4.61
CA LEU A 200 3.03 -19.36 3.73
C LEU A 200 4.46 -18.92 4.08
N THR A 201 4.69 -17.64 4.30
CA THR A 201 5.99 -17.09 4.68
C THR A 201 6.47 -17.66 6.02
N ARG A 202 5.58 -17.72 7.02
CA ARG A 202 5.89 -18.33 8.31
C ARG A 202 6.22 -19.82 8.18
N ARG A 203 5.46 -20.55 7.36
CA ARG A 203 5.71 -21.98 7.09
C ARG A 203 7.04 -22.21 6.38
N THR A 204 7.35 -21.42 5.36
CA THR A 204 8.63 -21.53 4.62
C THR A 204 9.81 -21.18 5.52
N SER A 205 9.70 -20.15 6.36
CA SER A 205 10.75 -19.80 7.34
C SER A 205 11.05 -20.95 8.30
N ILE A 206 10.02 -21.63 8.84
CA ILE A 206 10.21 -22.78 9.74
C ILE A 206 10.93 -23.93 9.04
N ILE A 207 10.54 -24.24 7.79
CA ILE A 207 11.16 -25.31 7.00
C ILE A 207 12.65 -24.98 6.74
N VAL A 208 12.94 -23.74 6.32
CA VAL A 208 14.32 -23.31 6.04
C VAL A 208 15.19 -23.41 7.29
N VAL A 209 14.71 -22.92 8.44
CA VAL A 209 15.45 -23.03 9.71
C VAL A 209 15.68 -24.49 10.09
N GLY A 210 14.66 -25.35 9.92
CA GLY A 210 14.80 -26.79 10.17
C GLY A 210 15.88 -27.45 9.29
N VAL A 211 15.89 -27.15 7.99
CA VAL A 211 16.89 -27.69 7.04
C VAL A 211 18.30 -27.22 7.42
N VAL A 212 18.47 -25.93 7.76
CA VAL A 212 19.78 -25.39 8.18
C VAL A 212 20.29 -26.08 9.44
N LEU A 213 19.43 -26.32 10.44
CA LEU A 213 19.81 -27.02 11.66
C LEU A 213 20.22 -28.47 11.39
N VAL A 214 19.52 -29.18 10.50
CA VAL A 214 19.88 -30.55 10.10
C VAL A 214 21.24 -30.58 9.39
N ILE A 215 21.50 -29.61 8.51
CA ILE A 215 22.81 -29.48 7.82
C ILE A 215 23.93 -29.22 8.85
N ILE A 216 23.70 -28.32 9.81
CA ILE A 216 24.68 -28.03 10.87
C ILE A 216 24.96 -29.28 11.70
N LEU A 217 23.93 -30.02 12.12
CA LEU A 217 24.09 -31.27 12.85
C LEU A 217 24.86 -32.31 12.05
N PHE A 218 24.58 -32.45 10.76
CA PHE A 218 25.30 -33.36 9.87
C PHE A 218 26.79 -33.00 9.79
N VAL A 219 27.12 -31.72 9.61
CA VAL A 219 28.51 -31.24 9.58
C VAL A 219 29.22 -31.50 10.90
N VAL A 220 28.57 -31.25 12.04
CA VAL A 220 29.13 -31.54 13.37
C VAL A 220 29.40 -33.02 13.55
N VAL A 221 28.49 -33.90 13.11
CA VAL A 221 28.67 -35.36 13.16
C VAL A 221 29.84 -35.79 12.27
N VAL A 222 29.94 -35.27 11.04
CA VAL A 222 31.05 -35.56 10.13
C VAL A 222 32.39 -35.12 10.71
N ILE A 223 32.47 -33.91 11.27
CA ILE A 223 33.67 -33.40 11.95
C ILE A 223 34.01 -34.29 13.16
N TRP A 224 33.02 -34.67 13.96
CA TRP A 224 33.21 -35.56 15.10
C TRP A 224 33.75 -36.93 14.67
N ILE A 225 33.20 -37.54 13.62
CA ILE A 225 33.68 -38.80 13.04
C ILE A 225 35.11 -38.63 12.53
N TYR A 226 35.40 -37.53 11.82
CA TYR A 226 36.72 -37.22 11.27
C TYR A 226 37.77 -37.08 12.37
N VAL A 227 37.51 -36.25 13.40
CA VAL A 227 38.40 -36.07 14.55
C VAL A 227 38.60 -37.38 15.30
N ARG A 228 37.54 -38.17 15.49
CA ARG A 228 37.62 -39.49 16.16
C ARG A 228 38.47 -40.48 15.36
N ARG A 229 38.35 -40.50 14.03
CA ARG A 229 39.19 -41.34 13.15
C ARG A 229 40.65 -40.88 13.14
N SER A 230 40.89 -39.58 13.03
CA SER A 230 42.25 -39.00 13.07
C SER A 230 42.95 -39.30 14.40
N ARG A 231 42.27 -39.13 15.54
CA ARG A 231 42.81 -39.52 16.87
C ARG A 231 43.18 -41.00 16.93
N ARG A 232 42.30 -41.89 16.45
CA ARG A 232 42.60 -43.34 16.40
C ARG A 232 43.82 -43.66 15.51
N SER A 233 43.94 -43.02 14.36
CA SER A 233 45.09 -43.20 13.45
C SER A 233 46.39 -42.72 14.08
N HIS A 234 46.39 -41.57 14.77
CA HIS A 234 47.57 -41.08 15.49
C HIS A 234 47.98 -42.03 16.61
N GLN A 235 47.01 -42.55 17.39
CA GLN A 235 47.28 -43.53 18.45
C GLN A 235 47.89 -44.82 17.87
N HIS A 236 47.38 -45.31 16.74
CA HIS A 236 47.94 -46.49 16.07
C HIS A 236 49.37 -46.25 15.56
N SER A 237 49.63 -45.07 14.97
CA SER A 237 50.99 -44.69 14.53
C SER A 237 51.97 -44.57 15.70
N GLN A 238 51.55 -44.04 16.86
CA GLN A 238 52.40 -43.97 18.05
C GLN A 238 52.69 -45.36 18.63
N ASN A 239 51.71 -46.25 18.65
CA ASN A 239 51.91 -47.62 19.12
C ASN A 239 52.91 -48.38 18.23
N LEU A 240 52.83 -48.23 16.90
CA LEU A 240 53.79 -48.83 15.97
C LEU A 240 55.22 -48.32 16.19
N ILE A 241 55.40 -47.00 16.37
CA ILE A 241 56.71 -46.41 16.69
C ILE A 241 57.23 -46.92 18.04
N SER A 242 56.36 -47.08 19.04
CA SER A 242 56.77 -47.63 20.33
C SER A 242 57.17 -49.11 20.26
N GLU A 243 56.48 -49.93 19.47
CA GLU A 243 56.85 -51.33 19.24
C GLU A 243 58.17 -51.46 18.47
N GLU A 244 58.37 -50.63 17.44
CA GLU A 244 59.64 -50.56 16.70
C GLU A 244 60.80 -50.14 17.63
N ASN A 245 60.62 -49.11 18.45
CA ASN A 245 61.62 -48.68 19.44
C ASN A 245 61.93 -49.75 20.49
N ILE A 246 60.94 -50.49 20.98
CA ILE A 246 61.14 -51.60 21.92
C ILE A 246 61.94 -52.72 21.25
N SER A 247 61.63 -53.07 19.99
CA SER A 247 62.35 -54.11 19.25
C SER A 247 63.81 -53.74 18.93
N LEU A 248 64.08 -52.46 18.67
CA LEU A 248 65.44 -51.93 18.48
C LEU A 248 66.24 -51.92 19.79
N THR A 249 65.57 -51.71 20.93
CA THR A 249 66.23 -51.75 22.24
C THR A 249 66.61 -53.19 22.60
N SER A 250 65.70 -54.16 22.40
CA SER A 250 66.00 -55.57 22.69
C SER A 250 67.10 -56.14 21.80
N THR A 251 67.15 -55.75 20.52
CA THR A 251 68.22 -56.19 19.60
C THR A 251 69.60 -55.61 19.97
N ASN A 252 69.65 -54.36 20.45
CA ASN A 252 70.89 -53.76 20.95
C ASN A 252 71.36 -54.38 22.29
N ASP A 253 70.43 -54.81 23.14
CA ASP A 253 70.76 -55.49 24.41
C ASP A 253 71.29 -56.91 24.14
N ASP A 254 70.70 -57.64 23.18
CA ASP A 254 71.17 -58.97 22.76
C ASP A 254 72.55 -58.92 22.06
N GLU A 255 72.87 -57.87 21.28
CA GLU A 255 74.21 -57.68 20.68
C GLU A 255 75.28 -57.34 21.73
N ASN A 256 74.95 -56.55 22.75
CA ASN A 256 75.90 -56.21 23.82
C ASN A 256 76.18 -57.38 24.78
N GLU A 257 75.21 -58.25 25.03
CA GLU A 257 75.41 -59.41 25.91
C GLU A 257 76.27 -60.51 25.24
N ALA A 258 76.24 -60.60 23.90
CA ALA A 258 77.07 -61.51 23.12
C ALA A 258 78.55 -61.09 23.00
N GLU A 259 78.91 -59.82 23.25
CA GLU A 259 80.29 -59.32 23.21
C GLU A 259 81.06 -59.45 24.55
N THR A 260 80.44 -60.01 25.60
CA THR A 260 81.04 -60.13 26.96
C THR A 260 81.35 -61.56 27.45
N LEU A 261 81.46 -62.53 26.55
CA LEU A 261 81.98 -63.89 26.83
C LEU A 261 83.04 -64.30 25.80
#